data_AF-A0A376LE36-F1
#
_entry.id   AF-A0A376LE36-F1
#
_cell.length_a   1.000
_cell.length_b   1.000
_cell.length_c   1.000
_cell.angle_alpha   90.00
_cell.angle_beta   90.00
_cell.angle_gamma   90.00
#
_symmetry.space_group_name_H-M   'P 1'
#
loop_
_entity.id
_entity.type
_entity.pdbx_description
1 polymer ?
#
loop_
_entity_poly.entity_id
_entity_poly.type
_entity_poly.pdbx_seq_one_letter_code
_entity_poly.pdbx_strand_id
1 'polypeptide(L)'
;MIVAFCLYKYFPFGGLQRDFMRIAQTVAARGHHVRVYTQSWEGECPDVFELIKVPVKSHTNHGRNAEYFAWVQKHLREHPVDRVVGFNKMPGLDVYYAADVCYAEKVAQEKGFFYRLTSRYRHYAAFERATFEQGKPTQLLMLTDKQIADFQKHYQTEAERFSYSATGDLS
;
A
#
# COMPACT_ATOMS: atom_id res chain seq x y z
N MET A 1 16.31 -13.56 1.43
CA MET A 1 14.86 -13.34 1.64
C MET A 1 14.25 -12.84 0.35
N ILE A 2 12.99 -13.18 0.11
CA ILE A 2 12.13 -12.61 -0.93
C ILE A 2 11.22 -11.57 -0.28
N VAL A 3 11.29 -10.33 -0.78
CA VAL A 3 10.44 -9.22 -0.34
C VAL A 3 9.52 -8.84 -1.50
N ALA A 4 8.22 -9.03 -1.31
CA ALA A 4 7.19 -8.60 -2.25
C ALA A 4 6.80 -7.16 -2.01
N PHE A 5 6.78 -6.36 -3.07
CA PHE A 5 6.29 -5.00 -3.09
C PHE A 5 4.98 -4.92 -3.86
N CYS A 6 3.98 -4.24 -3.27
CA CYS A 6 2.66 -4.08 -3.84
C CYS A 6 2.32 -2.61 -4.03
N LEU A 7 2.16 -2.21 -5.28
CA LEU A 7 1.65 -0.90 -5.69
C LEU A 7 0.75 -1.07 -6.91
N TYR A 8 -0.36 -0.34 -6.99
CA TYR A 8 -1.29 -0.54 -8.10
C TYR A 8 -0.71 -0.08 -9.44
N LYS A 9 0.04 1.03 -9.45
CA LYS A 9 0.59 1.62 -10.67
C LYS A 9 1.96 2.23 -10.41
N TYR A 10 2.91 1.90 -11.28
CA TYR A 10 4.21 2.55 -11.32
C TYR A 10 4.32 3.47 -12.54
N PHE A 11 4.82 4.68 -12.30
CA PHE A 11 5.23 5.69 -13.28
C PHE A 11 6.28 6.61 -12.63
N PRO A 12 7.24 7.18 -13.36
CA PRO A 12 8.44 7.78 -12.76
C PRO A 12 8.23 9.15 -12.09
N PHE A 13 7.05 9.76 -12.23
CA PHE A 13 6.82 11.17 -11.87
C PHE A 13 6.17 11.37 -10.49
N GLY A 14 5.64 10.33 -9.86
CA GLY A 14 4.94 10.44 -8.58
C GLY A 14 5.85 10.26 -7.35
N GLY A 15 5.54 10.96 -6.25
CA GLY A 15 6.30 10.87 -5.00
C GLY A 15 6.33 9.45 -4.43
N LEU A 16 5.16 8.79 -4.35
CA LEU A 16 5.02 7.39 -3.93
C LEU A 16 5.89 6.46 -4.76
N GLN A 17 5.92 6.64 -6.09
CA GLN A 17 6.69 5.79 -7.00
C GLN A 17 8.20 5.99 -6.84
N ARG A 18 8.66 7.23 -6.59
CA ARG A 18 10.07 7.51 -6.28
C ARG A 18 10.50 6.86 -4.96
N ASP A 19 9.67 6.96 -3.93
CA ASP A 19 9.97 6.34 -2.63
C ASP A 19 9.97 4.81 -2.74
N PHE A 20 9.00 4.24 -3.44
CA PHE A 20 8.98 2.80 -3.76
C PHE A 20 10.27 2.37 -4.45
N MET A 21 10.68 3.06 -5.53
CA MET A 21 11.87 2.70 -6.28
C MET A 21 13.12 2.75 -5.40
N ARG A 22 13.30 3.81 -4.61
CA ARG A 22 14.43 3.97 -3.69
C ARG A 22 14.47 2.84 -2.66
N ILE A 23 13.33 2.53 -2.04
CA ILE A 23 13.24 1.51 -1.00
C ILE A 23 13.50 0.12 -1.61
N ALA A 24 12.85 -0.22 -2.72
CA ALA A 24 13.00 -1.51 -3.39
C ALA A 24 14.44 -1.73 -3.88
N GLN A 25 15.09 -0.72 -4.47
CA GLN A 25 16.49 -0.81 -4.87
C GLN A 25 17.42 -0.96 -3.67
N THR A 26 17.17 -0.27 -2.56
CA THR A 26 17.96 -0.43 -1.34
C THR A 26 17.83 -1.85 -0.78
N VAL A 27 16.63 -2.43 -0.81
CA VAL A 27 16.40 -3.83 -0.42
C VAL A 27 17.13 -4.80 -1.34
N ALA A 28 17.08 -4.58 -2.66
CA ALA A 28 17.83 -5.38 -3.63
C ALA A 28 19.35 -5.28 -3.42
N ALA A 29 19.87 -4.08 -3.19
CA ALA A 29 21.29 -3.82 -2.95
C ALA A 29 21.82 -4.48 -1.67
N ARG A 30 20.94 -4.78 -0.70
CA ARG A 30 21.26 -5.58 0.49
C ARG A 30 21.27 -7.09 0.23
N GLY A 31 21.09 -7.53 -1.02
CA GLY A 31 21.11 -8.93 -1.43
C GLY A 31 19.78 -9.67 -1.25
N HIS A 32 18.66 -8.95 -1.08
CA HIS A 32 17.34 -9.56 -1.03
C HIS A 32 16.71 -9.62 -2.43
N HIS A 33 15.94 -10.67 -2.68
CA HIS A 33 15.19 -10.81 -3.92
C HIS A 33 13.95 -9.93 -3.87
N VAL A 34 13.80 -9.03 -4.85
CA VAL A 34 12.67 -8.09 -4.90
C VAL A 34 11.68 -8.56 -5.94
N ARG A 35 10.47 -8.88 -5.47
CA ARG A 35 9.32 -9.15 -6.34
C ARG A 35 8.38 -7.97 -6.31
N VAL A 36 7.90 -7.52 -7.46
CA VAL A 36 7.01 -6.36 -7.58
C VAL A 36 5.71 -6.78 -8.24
N TYR A 37 4.59 -6.53 -7.57
CA TYR A 37 3.25 -6.72 -8.13
C TYR A 37 2.65 -5.37 -8.51
N THR A 38 2.26 -5.19 -9.77
CA THR A 38 1.59 -3.97 -10.24
C THR A 38 0.52 -4.23 -11.29
N GLN A 39 -0.51 -3.39 -11.38
CA GLN A 39 -1.46 -3.45 -12.50
C GLN A 39 -0.84 -2.85 -13.77
N SER A 40 0.02 -1.84 -13.63
CA SER A 40 0.70 -1.19 -14.75
C SER A 40 2.09 -0.68 -14.37
N TRP A 41 3.00 -0.66 -15.35
CA TRP A 41 4.36 -0.15 -15.21
C TRP A 41 4.72 0.71 -16.40
N GLU A 42 5.10 1.96 -16.13
CA GLU A 42 5.58 2.92 -17.11
C GLU A 42 7.01 3.35 -16.78
N GLY A 43 7.88 3.40 -17.79
CA GLY A 43 9.31 3.70 -17.63
C GLY A 43 10.18 2.46 -17.47
N GLU A 44 11.45 2.69 -17.20
CA GLU A 44 12.46 1.64 -17.04
C GLU A 44 12.24 0.84 -15.75
N CYS A 45 12.40 -0.48 -15.82
CA CYS A 45 12.35 -1.37 -14.67
C CYS A 45 13.76 -1.93 -14.42
N PRO A 46 14.30 -1.83 -13.20
CA PRO A 46 15.59 -2.45 -12.89
C PRO A 46 15.56 -3.96 -13.15
N ASP A 47 16.55 -4.47 -13.86
CA ASP A 47 16.66 -5.92 -14.20
C ASP A 47 16.73 -6.83 -12.96
N VAL A 48 17.14 -6.25 -11.82
CA VAL A 48 17.19 -6.96 -10.53
C VAL A 48 15.81 -7.22 -9.91
N PHE A 49 14.73 -6.66 -10.47
CA PHE A 49 13.37 -6.86 -9.98
C PHE A 49 12.66 -8.00 -10.72
N GLU A 50 12.04 -8.90 -9.96
CA GLU A 50 11.03 -9.80 -10.49
C GLU A 50 9.71 -9.02 -10.65
N LEU A 51 9.46 -8.45 -11.82
CA LEU A 51 8.25 -7.68 -12.11
C LEU A 51 7.10 -8.59 -12.56
N ILE A 52 6.00 -8.58 -11.80
CA ILE A 52 4.76 -9.29 -12.11
C ILE A 52 3.65 -8.29 -12.41
N LYS A 53 3.21 -8.27 -13.67
CA LYS A 53 2.04 -7.49 -14.10
C LYS A 53 0.77 -8.28 -13.81
N VAL A 54 -0.05 -7.74 -12.89
CA VAL A 54 -1.26 -8.37 -12.40
C VAL A 54 -2.43 -8.08 -13.35
N PRO A 55 -3.06 -9.12 -13.94
CA PRO A 55 -4.15 -8.93 -14.89
C PRO A 55 -5.43 -8.51 -14.15
N VAL A 56 -6.00 -7.38 -14.57
CA VAL A 56 -7.27 -6.85 -14.06
C VAL A 56 -8.19 -6.48 -15.21
N LYS A 57 -9.50 -6.63 -15.02
CA LYS A 57 -10.53 -6.46 -16.07
C LYS A 57 -11.62 -5.47 -15.69
N SER A 58 -11.78 -5.14 -14.41
CA SER A 58 -12.83 -4.22 -13.98
C SER A 58 -12.71 -2.85 -14.65
N HIS A 59 -13.86 -2.26 -14.99
CA HIS A 59 -13.94 -0.91 -15.54
C HIS A 59 -13.74 0.19 -14.48
N THR A 60 -13.83 -0.14 -13.19
CA THR A 60 -13.67 0.82 -12.10
C THR A 60 -12.33 0.65 -11.38
N ASN A 61 -11.77 1.75 -10.85
CA ASN A 61 -10.52 1.68 -10.07
C ASN A 61 -10.64 0.75 -8.84
N HIS A 62 -11.73 0.87 -8.08
CA HIS A 62 -11.92 0.06 -6.88
C HIS A 62 -12.15 -1.42 -7.21
N GLY A 63 -12.82 -1.73 -8.33
CA GLY A 63 -12.92 -3.10 -8.81
C GLY A 63 -11.57 -3.68 -9.24
N ARG A 64 -10.73 -2.92 -9.98
CA ARG A 64 -9.38 -3.36 -10.35
C ARG A 64 -8.49 -3.59 -9.12
N ASN A 65 -8.61 -2.76 -8.09
CA ASN A 65 -7.87 -2.93 -6.85
C ASN A 65 -8.29 -4.20 -6.09
N ALA A 66 -9.59 -4.53 -6.09
CA ALA A 66 -10.09 -5.77 -5.51
C ALA A 66 -9.59 -7.01 -6.29
N GLU A 67 -9.66 -6.97 -7.62
CA GLU A 67 -9.12 -8.03 -8.50
C GLU A 67 -7.61 -8.21 -8.31
N TYR A 68 -6.87 -7.10 -8.26
CA TYR A 68 -5.44 -7.09 -7.99
C TYR A 68 -5.12 -7.79 -6.68
N PHE A 69 -5.78 -7.40 -5.59
CA PHE A 69 -5.55 -8.01 -4.27
C PHE A 69 -5.84 -9.51 -4.30
N ALA A 70 -6.99 -9.91 -4.85
CA ALA A 70 -7.36 -11.33 -4.92
C ALA A 70 -6.34 -12.15 -5.73
N TRP A 71 -5.85 -11.60 -6.84
CA TRP A 71 -4.84 -12.24 -7.67
C TRP A 71 -3.49 -12.37 -6.95
N VAL A 72 -3.00 -11.28 -6.33
CA VAL A 72 -1.74 -11.28 -5.58
C VAL A 72 -1.79 -12.28 -4.43
N GLN A 73 -2.90 -12.34 -3.68
CA GLN A 73 -3.07 -13.31 -2.60
C GLN A 73 -3.03 -14.76 -3.12
N LYS A 74 -3.60 -15.03 -4.29
CA LYS A 74 -3.48 -16.36 -4.92
C LYS A 74 -2.03 -16.66 -5.28
N HIS A 75 -1.36 -15.73 -5.95
CA HIS A 75 0.02 -15.91 -6.37
C HIS A 75 0.97 -16.10 -5.18
N LEU A 76 0.77 -15.38 -4.07
CA LEU A 76 1.56 -15.51 -2.85
C LEU A 76 1.37 -16.86 -2.14
N ARG A 77 0.20 -17.50 -2.26
CA ARG A 77 0.00 -18.86 -1.73
C ARG A 77 0.80 -19.91 -2.50
N GLU A 78 0.91 -19.73 -3.81
CA GLU A 78 1.66 -20.64 -4.69
C GLU A 78 3.17 -20.32 -4.67
N HIS A 79 3.54 -19.05 -4.47
CA HIS A 79 4.91 -18.55 -4.46
C HIS A 79 5.15 -17.68 -3.21
N PRO A 80 5.29 -18.31 -2.02
CA PRO A 80 5.47 -17.59 -0.77
C PRO A 80 6.66 -16.64 -0.76
N VAL A 81 6.58 -15.62 0.08
CA VAL A 81 7.62 -14.61 0.30
C VAL A 81 7.81 -14.40 1.79
N ASP A 82 8.95 -13.84 2.20
CA ASP A 82 9.24 -13.60 3.61
C ASP A 82 8.52 -12.36 4.16
N ARG A 83 8.32 -11.35 3.29
CA ARG A 83 7.67 -10.08 3.62
C ARG A 83 6.86 -9.52 2.46
N VAL A 84 5.72 -8.90 2.78
CA VAL A 84 4.87 -8.14 1.86
C VAL A 84 4.82 -6.67 2.29
N VAL A 85 5.33 -5.79 1.44
CA VAL A 85 5.40 -4.34 1.62
C VAL A 85 4.40 -3.66 0.69
N GLY A 86 3.41 -2.97 1.23
CA GLY A 86 2.40 -2.25 0.46
C GLY A 86 2.67 -0.75 0.40
N PHE A 87 2.57 -0.19 -0.80
CA PHE A 87 2.51 1.27 -1.03
C PHE A 87 1.07 1.75 -1.27
N ASN A 88 0.12 0.82 -1.40
CA ASN A 88 -1.31 1.10 -1.35
C ASN A 88 -1.95 0.28 -0.23
N LYS A 89 -2.99 0.86 0.39
CA LYS A 89 -3.75 0.20 1.46
C LYS A 89 -4.47 -1.01 0.91
N MET A 90 -4.22 -2.17 1.50
CA MET A 90 -4.90 -3.43 1.20
C MET A 90 -4.65 -4.43 2.34
N PRO A 91 -5.48 -5.49 2.46
CA PRO A 91 -5.24 -6.53 3.45
C PRO A 91 -3.94 -7.33 3.19
N GLY A 92 -3.43 -8.00 4.22
CA GLY A 92 -2.34 -8.98 4.09
C GLY A 92 -0.94 -8.38 3.92
N LEU A 93 -0.74 -7.13 4.36
CA LEU A 93 0.57 -6.47 4.38
C LEU A 93 1.30 -6.76 5.69
N ASP A 94 2.60 -7.01 5.61
CA ASP A 94 3.48 -7.00 6.79
C ASP A 94 3.93 -5.57 7.12
N VAL A 95 4.17 -4.77 6.08
CA VAL A 95 4.56 -3.35 6.19
C VAL A 95 3.74 -2.52 5.22
N TYR A 96 3.24 -1.37 5.65
CA TYR A 96 2.57 -0.38 4.80
C TYR A 96 3.33 0.96 4.84
N TYR A 97 3.65 1.50 3.67
CA TYR A 97 4.20 2.84 3.51
C TYR A 97 3.08 3.86 3.27
N ALA A 98 2.86 4.76 4.23
CA ALA A 98 1.73 5.69 4.25
C ALA A 98 1.94 6.91 3.33
N ALA A 99 1.94 6.67 2.03
CA ALA A 99 1.97 7.73 1.02
C ALA A 99 0.63 8.48 0.85
N ASP A 100 -0.48 7.91 1.35
CA ASP A 100 -1.82 8.47 1.23
C ASP A 100 -2.32 9.07 2.56
N VAL A 101 -3.21 10.06 2.48
CA VAL A 101 -3.95 10.58 3.65
C VAL A 101 -4.92 9.54 4.21
N CYS A 102 -5.40 9.74 5.44
CA CYS A 102 -6.49 8.96 6.03
C CYS A 102 -7.80 9.20 5.23
N TYR A 103 -8.29 8.16 4.57
CA TYR A 103 -9.48 8.22 3.72
C TYR A 103 -10.73 8.43 4.56
N ALA A 104 -10.84 7.78 5.72
CA ALA A 104 -11.93 7.98 6.66
C ALA A 104 -12.04 9.43 7.14
N GLU A 105 -10.92 10.07 7.51
CA GLU A 105 -10.91 11.49 7.91
C GLU A 105 -11.29 12.39 6.73
N LYS A 106 -10.71 12.16 5.54
CA LYS A 106 -11.04 12.92 4.34
C LYS A 106 -12.54 12.86 4.02
N VAL A 107 -13.15 11.67 4.11
CA VAL A 107 -14.58 11.50 3.85
C VAL A 107 -15.42 12.13 4.96
N ALA A 108 -14.98 12.07 6.22
CA ALA A 108 -15.68 12.70 7.34
C ALA A 108 -15.71 14.23 7.20
N GLN A 109 -14.63 14.85 6.75
CA GLN A 109 -14.54 16.30 6.58
C GLN A 109 -15.18 16.82 5.30
N GLU A 110 -14.99 16.13 4.16
CA GLU A 110 -15.32 16.70 2.85
C GLU A 110 -16.58 16.13 2.19
N LYS A 111 -17.15 15.02 2.69
CA LYS A 111 -18.19 14.27 1.94
C LYS A 111 -19.45 14.03 2.76
N GLY A 112 -20.60 14.27 2.11
CA GLY A 112 -21.92 14.02 2.69
C GLY A 112 -22.35 12.55 2.68
N PHE A 113 -23.51 12.29 3.27
CA PHE A 113 -24.08 10.95 3.48
C PHE A 113 -24.17 10.11 2.21
N PHE A 114 -24.65 10.67 1.09
CA PHE A 114 -24.83 9.94 -0.17
C PHE A 114 -23.53 9.36 -0.75
N TYR A 115 -22.39 10.02 -0.52
CA TYR A 115 -21.09 9.50 -0.99
C TYR A 115 -20.73 8.17 -0.31
N ARG A 116 -21.12 8.00 0.96
CA ARG A 116 -20.86 6.79 1.76
C ARG A 116 -21.68 5.58 1.28
N LEU A 117 -22.71 5.79 0.47
CA LEU A 117 -23.50 4.71 -0.13
C LEU A 117 -22.86 4.14 -1.41
N THR A 118 -21.78 4.75 -1.92
CA THR A 118 -21.12 4.28 -3.15
C THR A 118 -20.26 3.04 -2.90
N SER A 119 -20.22 2.12 -3.87
CA SER A 119 -19.30 0.95 -3.83
C SER A 119 -17.83 1.37 -3.78
N ARG A 120 -17.51 2.53 -4.39
CA ARG A 120 -16.19 3.15 -4.31
C ARG A 120 -15.79 3.42 -2.86
N TYR A 121 -16.65 4.12 -2.10
CA TYR A 121 -16.37 4.41 -0.69
C TYR A 121 -16.20 3.14 0.12
N ARG A 122 -17.15 2.20 0.00
CA ARG A 122 -17.12 0.94 0.74
C ARG A 122 -15.81 0.18 0.55
N HIS A 123 -15.31 0.12 -0.69
CA HIS A 123 -14.05 -0.54 -1.00
C HIS A 123 -12.84 0.15 -0.34
N TYR A 124 -12.65 1.46 -0.57
CA TYR A 124 -11.50 2.17 0.00
C TYR A 124 -11.53 2.19 1.53
N ALA A 125 -12.71 2.35 2.13
CA ALA A 125 -12.87 2.28 3.58
C ALA A 125 -12.56 0.88 4.13
N ALA A 126 -12.95 -0.19 3.43
CA ALA A 126 -12.65 -1.56 3.84
C ALA A 126 -11.16 -1.89 3.73
N PHE A 127 -10.49 -1.46 2.66
CA PHE A 127 -9.06 -1.71 2.45
C PHE A 127 -8.20 -0.89 3.42
N GLU A 128 -8.59 0.35 3.70
CA GLU A 128 -7.98 1.15 4.75
C GLU A 128 -8.18 0.50 6.12
N ARG A 129 -9.42 0.12 6.47
CA ARG A 129 -9.69 -0.57 7.73
C ARG A 129 -8.85 -1.84 7.87
N ALA A 130 -8.77 -2.68 6.84
CA ALA A 130 -7.99 -3.91 6.90
C ALA A 130 -6.48 -3.69 7.13
N THR A 131 -5.97 -2.49 6.83
CA THR A 131 -4.57 -2.10 7.07
C THR A 131 -4.38 -1.53 8.48
N PHE A 132 -5.33 -0.73 8.98
CA PHE A 132 -5.17 0.08 10.19
C PHE A 132 -5.96 -0.39 11.41
N GLU A 133 -6.95 -1.28 11.26
CA GLU A 133 -7.73 -1.78 12.40
C GLU A 133 -6.88 -2.47 13.45
N GLN A 134 -7.35 -2.47 14.69
CA GLN A 134 -6.72 -3.15 15.82
C GLN A 134 -6.56 -4.65 15.57
N GLY A 135 -5.56 -5.25 16.20
CA GLY A 135 -5.23 -6.67 16.13
C GLY A 135 -4.47 -7.09 14.87
N LYS A 136 -4.09 -6.15 14.00
CA LYS A 136 -3.29 -6.45 12.81
C LYS A 136 -1.79 -6.38 13.11
N PRO A 137 -0.99 -7.31 12.56
CA PRO A 137 0.47 -7.29 12.75
C PRO A 137 1.18 -6.26 11.86
N THR A 138 0.46 -5.65 10.90
CA THR A 138 1.02 -4.73 9.89
C THR A 138 1.71 -3.55 10.55
N GLN A 139 3.00 -3.39 10.26
CA GLN A 139 3.81 -2.24 10.64
C GLN A 139 3.53 -1.06 9.70
N LEU A 140 3.39 0.12 10.26
CA LEU A 140 2.89 1.31 9.56
C LEU A 140 4.00 2.36 9.51
N LEU A 141 4.61 2.53 8.34
CA LEU A 141 5.62 3.54 8.08
C LEU A 141 4.94 4.86 7.72
N MET A 142 5.00 5.81 8.65
CA MET A 142 4.28 7.09 8.60
C MET A 142 5.20 8.22 8.20
N LEU A 143 4.65 9.24 7.53
CA LEU A 143 5.41 10.41 7.11
C LEU A 143 5.20 11.61 8.04
N THR A 144 4.08 11.66 8.77
CA THR A 144 3.71 12.82 9.60
C THR A 144 2.91 12.41 10.84
N ASP A 145 3.03 13.20 11.91
CA ASP A 145 2.21 13.07 13.13
C ASP A 145 0.72 13.22 12.85
N LYS A 146 0.38 14.11 11.92
CA LYS A 146 -1.01 14.31 11.51
C LYS A 146 -1.63 13.02 10.98
N GLN A 147 -0.90 12.26 10.17
CA GLN A 147 -1.41 10.97 9.68
C GLN A 147 -1.65 10.00 10.85
N ILE A 148 -0.70 9.89 11.78
CA ILE A 148 -0.84 9.03 12.97
C ILE A 148 -2.11 9.40 13.74
N ALA A 149 -2.29 10.69 14.05
CA ALA A 149 -3.46 11.19 14.76
C ALA A 149 -4.76 10.89 14.01
N ASP A 150 -4.79 11.09 12.68
CA ASP A 150 -5.96 10.81 11.85
C ASP A 150 -6.30 9.31 11.85
N PHE A 151 -5.31 8.40 11.75
CA PHE A 151 -5.58 6.96 11.79
C PHE A 151 -6.00 6.47 13.19
N GLN A 152 -5.37 6.96 14.26
CA GLN A 152 -5.77 6.64 15.63
C GLN A 152 -7.19 7.10 15.94
N LYS A 153 -7.58 8.29 15.46
CA LYS A 153 -8.95 8.81 15.61
C LYS A 153 -10.00 7.87 15.00
N HIS A 154 -9.74 7.29 13.83
CA HIS A 154 -10.73 6.47 13.11
C HIS A 154 -10.66 4.98 13.40
N TYR A 155 -9.49 4.44 13.72
CA TYR A 155 -9.25 3.01 13.82
C TYR A 155 -8.71 2.56 15.17
N GLN A 156 -8.38 3.50 16.06
CA GLN A 156 -7.81 3.23 17.38
C GLN A 156 -6.56 2.33 17.29
N THR A 157 -5.81 2.45 16.19
CA THR A 157 -4.61 1.66 15.89
C THR A 157 -3.60 1.73 17.02
N GLU A 158 -3.01 0.59 17.34
CA GLU A 158 -2.02 0.46 18.40
C GLU A 158 -0.77 1.31 18.11
N ALA A 159 -0.31 2.06 19.12
CA ALA A 159 0.73 3.06 18.94
C ALA A 159 2.07 2.45 18.50
N GLU A 160 2.37 1.24 18.99
CA GLU A 160 3.59 0.49 18.70
C GLU A 160 3.72 0.03 17.24
N ARG A 161 2.63 0.07 16.47
CA ARG A 161 2.66 -0.27 15.04
C ARG A 161 3.12 0.88 14.17
N PHE A 162 3.10 2.11 14.68
CA PHE A 162 3.54 3.28 13.94
C PHE A 162 5.06 3.44 14.08
N SER A 163 5.72 3.68 12.95
CA SER A 163 7.12 4.06 12.90
C SER A 163 7.30 5.17 11.87
N TYR A 164 8.16 6.14 12.15
CA TYR A 164 8.47 7.18 11.17
C TYR A 164 9.32 6.60 10.05
N SER A 165 8.97 6.92 8.81
CA SER A 165 9.86 6.68 7.69
C SER A 165 10.96 7.75 7.71
N ALA A 166 12.23 7.30 7.76
CA ALA A 166 13.41 8.16 7.71
C ALA A 166 13.52 9.01 6.43
N THR A 167 12.62 8.84 5.45
CA THR A 167 12.50 9.72 4.27
C THR A 167 11.91 11.10 4.60
N GLY A 168 11.36 11.31 5.80
CA GLY A 168 10.78 12.58 6.25
C GLY A 168 11.77 13.61 6.83
N ASP A 169 13.01 13.20 7.20
CA ASP A 169 13.99 14.07 7.87
C ASP A 169 14.81 14.97 6.92
N LEU A 170 14.29 15.26 5.72
CA LEU A 170 14.95 16.13 4.73
C LEU A 170 14.08 17.34 4.32
N SER A 171 13.28 17.87 5.25
CA SER A 171 12.63 19.18 5.08
C SER A 171 13.10 20.18 6.13
#